data_AF-A0A3N2FHQ7-F1
#
_entry.id   AF-A0A3N2FHQ7-F1
#
_cell.length_a   1.000
_cell.length_b   1.000
_cell.length_c   1.000
_cell.angle_alpha   90.00
_cell.angle_beta   90.00
_cell.angle_gamma   90.00
#
_symmetry.space_group_name_H-M   'P 1'
#
loop_
_entity.id
_entity.type
_entity.pdbx_description
1 polymer ?
#
loop_
_entity_poly.entity_id
_entity_poly.type
_entity_poly.pdbx_seq_one_letter_code
_entity_poly.pdbx_strand_id
1 'polypeptide(L)'
;MAWLRGPAAGSALLRGLISACVLLSAVIHLDLWADGMKSTRVGNAFMVNAVAGLAIGLLVLVWRHWIPLFLAAGFGASTLGAFLLSTTSSGFMGVHEEWQGFDIWACAIVEAAAIVLAVAAFLVERRQPATT
;
A
#
# COMPACT_ATOMS: atom_id res chain seq x y z
N MET A 1 28.66 -9.99 -11.96
CA MET A 1 27.37 -10.34 -11.33
C MET A 1 27.47 -10.66 -9.83
N ALA A 2 28.53 -10.24 -9.12
CA ALA A 2 28.70 -10.48 -7.67
C ALA A 2 28.16 -9.36 -6.75
N TRP A 3 27.65 -8.26 -7.32
CA TRP A 3 27.24 -7.05 -6.58
C TRP A 3 25.81 -7.10 -6.00
N LEU A 4 25.06 -8.19 -6.22
CA LEU A 4 23.68 -8.33 -5.74
C LEU A 4 23.56 -9.04 -4.38
N ARG A 5 24.67 -9.34 -3.71
CA ARG A 5 24.66 -10.03 -2.41
C ARG A 5 25.19 -9.10 -1.33
N GLY A 6 24.29 -8.32 -0.74
CA GLY A 6 24.57 -7.45 0.40
C GLY A 6 23.31 -6.76 0.94
N PRO A 7 23.37 -6.14 2.13
CA PRO A 7 22.23 -5.45 2.76
C PRO A 7 21.52 -4.44 1.84
N ALA A 8 22.25 -3.78 0.93
CA ALA A 8 21.71 -2.86 -0.05
C ALA A 8 20.79 -3.52 -1.09
N ALA A 9 21.09 -4.75 -1.52
CA ALA A 9 20.23 -5.52 -2.41
C ALA A 9 18.93 -5.95 -1.70
N GLY A 10 19.02 -6.24 -0.40
CA GLY A 10 17.84 -6.52 0.44
C GLY A 10 16.88 -5.33 0.55
N SER A 11 17.40 -4.12 0.84
CA SER A 11 16.58 -2.90 0.87
C SER A 11 15.97 -2.59 -0.51
N ALA A 12 16.74 -2.73 -1.60
CA ALA A 12 16.24 -2.51 -2.95
C ALA A 12 15.09 -3.48 -3.32
N LEU A 13 15.24 -4.76 -2.99
CA LEU A 13 14.19 -5.76 -3.20
C LEU A 13 12.93 -5.42 -2.40
N LEU A 14 13.08 -5.10 -1.10
CA LEU A 14 11.94 -4.72 -0.26
C LEU A 14 11.21 -3.49 -0.80
N ARG A 15 11.94 -2.45 -1.19
CA ARG A 15 11.33 -1.25 -1.82
C ARG A 15 10.64 -1.57 -3.14
N GLY A 16 11.20 -2.47 -3.94
CA GLY A 16 10.54 -2.97 -5.16
C GLY A 16 9.21 -3.67 -4.86
N LEU A 17 9.19 -4.56 -3.86
CA LEU A 17 7.98 -5.27 -3.46
C LEU A 17 6.93 -4.33 -2.85
N ILE A 18 7.33 -3.39 -1.99
CA ILE A 18 6.44 -2.36 -1.43
C ILE A 18 5.81 -1.56 -2.57
N SER A 19 6.62 -1.08 -3.52
CA SER A 19 6.13 -0.32 -4.66
C SER A 19 5.12 -1.13 -5.47
N ALA A 20 5.42 -2.40 -5.78
CA ALA A 20 4.50 -3.28 -6.48
C ALA A 20 3.16 -3.45 -5.74
N CYS A 21 3.19 -3.69 -4.42
CA CYS A 21 1.99 -3.81 -3.60
C CYS A 21 1.14 -2.52 -3.60
N VAL A 22 1.76 -1.36 -3.38
CA VAL A 22 1.07 -0.07 -3.33
C VAL A 22 0.51 0.32 -4.70
N LEU A 23 1.27 0.11 -5.78
CA LEU A 23 0.81 0.39 -7.14
C LEU A 23 -0.34 -0.52 -7.55
N LEU A 24 -0.29 -1.81 -7.20
CA LEU A 24 -1.39 -2.74 -7.47
C LEU A 24 -2.65 -2.32 -6.68
N SER A 25 -2.52 -1.98 -5.40
CA SER A 25 -3.64 -1.44 -4.62
C SER A 25 -4.22 -0.16 -5.24
N ALA A 26 -3.38 0.74 -5.73
CA ALA A 26 -3.82 1.97 -6.41
C ALA A 26 -4.65 1.69 -7.66
N VAL A 27 -4.23 0.71 -8.47
CA VAL A 27 -4.97 0.27 -9.66
C VAL A 27 -6.31 -0.36 -9.27
N ILE A 28 -6.33 -1.23 -8.26
CA ILE A 28 -7.58 -1.86 -7.78
C ILE A 28 -8.56 -0.80 -7.25
N HIS A 29 -8.09 0.21 -6.51
CA HIS A 29 -8.95 1.31 -6.08
C HIS A 29 -9.52 2.11 -7.26
N LEU A 30 -8.75 2.33 -8.32
CA LEU A 30 -9.25 3.00 -9.51
C LEU A 30 -10.29 2.15 -10.24
N ASP A 31 -10.09 0.84 -10.28
CA ASP A 31 -11.02 -0.11 -10.89
C ASP A 31 -12.34 -0.17 -10.12
N LEU A 32 -12.30 -0.36 -8.80
CA LEU A 32 -13.47 -0.32 -7.92
C LEU A 32 -14.18 1.05 -7.95
N TRP A 33 -13.43 2.15 -8.10
CA TRP A 33 -14.02 3.46 -8.34
C TRP A 33 -14.83 3.50 -9.63
N ALA A 34 -14.28 2.98 -10.72
CA ALA A 34 -14.93 2.93 -12.02
C ALA A 34 -16.17 2.01 -12.01
N ASP A 35 -16.08 0.89 -11.29
CA ASP A 35 -17.08 -0.19 -11.22
C ASP A 35 -18.28 0.13 -10.29
N GLY A 36 -18.21 1.20 -9.50
CA GLY A 36 -19.39 1.68 -8.78
C GLY A 36 -19.12 2.60 -7.61
N MET A 37 -17.92 2.54 -7.01
CA MET A 37 -17.64 3.32 -5.81
C MET A 37 -17.69 4.83 -6.05
N LYS A 38 -17.50 5.30 -7.28
CA LYS A 38 -17.68 6.73 -7.63
C LYS A 38 -19.05 7.31 -7.28
N SER A 39 -20.09 6.47 -7.19
CA SER A 39 -21.46 6.88 -6.88
C SER A 39 -21.81 6.79 -5.38
N THR A 40 -20.88 6.32 -4.55
CA THR A 40 -21.07 6.16 -3.10
C THR A 40 -20.42 7.31 -2.32
N ARG A 41 -20.66 7.35 -1.00
CA ARG A 41 -20.05 8.37 -0.11
C ARG A 41 -18.53 8.25 0.00
N VAL A 42 -17.95 7.11 -0.36
CA VAL A 42 -16.50 6.86 -0.33
C VAL A 42 -15.84 7.07 -1.71
N GLY A 43 -16.60 7.42 -2.76
CA GLY A 43 -16.05 7.55 -4.11
C GLY A 43 -14.86 8.50 -4.22
N ASN A 44 -14.90 9.65 -3.52
CA ASN A 44 -13.75 10.56 -3.49
C ASN A 44 -12.54 9.94 -2.78
N ALA A 45 -12.75 9.14 -1.74
CA ALA A 45 -11.68 8.46 -1.03
C ALA A 45 -11.00 7.42 -1.93
N PHE A 46 -11.76 6.65 -2.72
CA PHE A 46 -11.18 5.71 -3.70
C PHE A 46 -10.31 6.41 -4.74
N MET A 47 -10.74 7.57 -5.26
CA MET A 47 -9.93 8.36 -6.19
C MET A 47 -8.66 8.91 -5.53
N VAL A 48 -8.77 9.39 -4.28
CA VAL A 48 -7.60 9.82 -3.48
C VAL A 48 -6.64 8.65 -3.27
N ASN A 49 -7.14 7.46 -2.94
CA ASN A 49 -6.33 6.27 -2.74
C ASN A 49 -5.59 5.87 -4.03
N ALA A 50 -6.26 5.93 -5.19
CA ALA A 50 -5.63 5.68 -6.47
C ALA A 50 -4.47 6.66 -6.75
N VAL A 51 -4.71 7.96 -6.65
CA VAL A 51 -3.69 8.98 -6.94
C VAL A 51 -2.56 8.96 -5.90
N ALA A 52 -2.90 8.88 -4.61
CA ALA A 52 -1.92 8.81 -3.53
C ALA A 52 -1.08 7.53 -3.60
N GLY A 53 -1.71 6.38 -3.87
CA GLY A 53 -1.01 5.11 -4.04
C GLY A 53 -0.03 5.14 -5.20
N LEU A 54 -0.41 5.70 -6.36
CA LEU A 54 0.53 5.92 -7.48
C LEU A 54 1.72 6.78 -7.07
N ALA A 55 1.48 7.92 -6.41
CA ALA A 55 2.54 8.80 -5.95
C ALA A 55 3.46 8.12 -4.93
N ILE A 56 2.90 7.44 -3.93
CA ILE A 56 3.65 6.74 -2.88
C ILE A 56 4.47 5.60 -3.47
N GLY A 57 3.89 4.80 -4.37
CA GLY A 57 4.56 3.70 -5.05
C GLY A 57 5.81 4.17 -5.81
N LEU A 58 5.72 5.31 -6.50
CA LEU A 58 6.87 5.93 -7.16
C LEU A 58 7.89 6.50 -6.16
N LEU A 59 7.43 7.21 -5.12
CA LEU A 59 8.29 7.78 -4.08
C LEU A 59 9.14 6.70 -3.37
N VAL A 60 8.58 5.51 -3.11
CA VAL A 60 9.32 4.39 -2.51
C VAL A 60 10.55 3.99 -3.33
N LEU A 61 10.45 4.08 -4.67
CA LEU A 61 11.54 3.73 -5.58
C LEU A 61 12.57 4.85 -5.74
N VAL A 62 12.11 6.09 -5.89
CA VAL A 62 12.99 7.22 -6.25
C VAL A 62 13.57 7.95 -5.04
N TRP A 63 12.91 7.90 -3.88
CA TRP A 63 13.31 8.63 -2.68
C TRP A 63 13.77 7.69 -1.56
N ARG A 64 15.10 7.62 -1.39
CA ARG A 64 15.77 6.85 -0.31
C ARG A 64 15.68 7.56 1.04
N HIS A 65 14.46 7.70 1.54
CA HIS A 65 14.17 8.25 2.86
C HIS A 65 13.17 7.34 3.61
N TRP A 66 13.01 7.55 4.90
CA TRP A 66 12.05 6.78 5.72
C TRP A 66 10.60 7.20 5.48
N ILE A 67 10.37 8.44 5.03
CA ILE A 67 9.02 8.99 4.78
C ILE A 67 8.23 8.13 3.77
N PRO A 68 8.75 7.74 2.59
CA PRO A 68 8.02 6.85 1.67
C PRO A 68 7.60 5.51 2.29
N LEU A 69 8.41 4.93 3.17
CA LEU A 69 8.06 3.69 3.86
C LEU A 69 6.92 3.92 4.87
N PHE A 70 6.99 5.03 5.62
CA PHE A 70 5.92 5.44 6.52
C PHE A 70 4.60 5.69 5.76
N LEU A 71 4.67 6.38 4.62
CA LEU A 71 3.51 6.65 3.77
C LEU A 71 2.92 5.35 3.19
N ALA A 72 3.75 4.39 2.76
CA ALA A 72 3.27 3.10 2.26
C ALA A 72 2.56 2.29 3.35
N ALA A 73 3.11 2.25 4.57
CA ALA A 73 2.47 1.59 5.71
C ALA A 73 1.17 2.30 6.12
N GLY A 74 1.18 3.64 6.17
CA GLY A 74 0.01 4.45 6.49
C GLY A 74 -1.11 4.31 5.45
N PHE A 75 -0.75 4.29 4.17
CA PHE A 75 -1.68 4.01 3.07
C PHE A 75 -2.36 2.66 3.28
N GLY A 76 -1.60 1.57 3.35
CA GLY A 76 -2.16 0.22 3.54
C GLY A 76 -2.98 0.10 4.82
N ALA A 77 -2.55 0.71 5.93
CA ALA A 77 -3.31 0.68 7.18
C ALA A 77 -4.63 1.45 7.08
N SER A 78 -4.64 2.59 6.39
CA SER A 78 -5.85 3.41 6.23
C SER A 78 -6.89 2.75 5.31
N THR A 79 -6.45 2.14 4.19
CA THR A 79 -7.35 1.53 3.22
C THR A 79 -7.87 0.18 3.73
N LEU A 80 -6.99 -0.68 4.25
CA LEU A 80 -7.38 -1.94 4.88
C LEU A 80 -8.26 -1.69 6.12
N GLY A 81 -7.92 -0.68 6.93
CA GLY A 81 -8.71 -0.29 8.09
C GLY A 81 -10.12 0.17 7.71
N ALA A 82 -10.26 1.01 6.69
CA ALA A 82 -11.56 1.44 6.17
C ALA A 82 -12.38 0.26 5.63
N PHE A 83 -11.74 -0.67 4.90
CA PHE A 83 -12.38 -1.88 4.42
C PHE A 83 -12.85 -2.77 5.58
N LEU A 84 -11.99 -3.06 6.55
CA LEU A 84 -12.38 -3.84 7.74
C LEU A 84 -13.55 -3.20 8.48
N LEU A 85 -13.55 -1.88 8.64
CA LEU A 85 -14.68 -1.14 9.20
C LEU A 85 -15.95 -1.29 8.36
N SER A 86 -15.86 -1.29 7.03
CA SER A 86 -17.02 -1.52 6.15
C SER A 86 -17.60 -2.92 6.25
N THR A 87 -16.82 -3.92 6.69
CA THR A 87 -17.32 -5.28 6.96
C THR A 87 -18.01 -5.43 8.32
N THR A 88 -17.95 -4.40 9.18
CA THR A 88 -18.64 -4.41 10.47
C THR A 88 -20.12 -4.09 10.31
N SER A 89 -20.95 -4.44 11.30
CA SER A 89 -22.40 -4.14 11.28
C SER A 89 -22.71 -2.64 11.11
N SER A 90 -21.82 -1.75 11.58
CA SER A 90 -21.97 -0.30 11.40
C SER A 90 -21.63 0.18 9.98
N GLY A 91 -20.91 -0.61 9.19
CA GLY A 91 -20.35 -0.21 7.91
C GLY A 91 -19.31 0.92 8.06
N PHE A 92 -18.87 1.46 6.93
CA PHE A 92 -17.99 2.63 6.87
C PHE A 92 -18.57 3.66 5.91
N MET A 93 -18.91 4.84 6.45
CA MET A 93 -19.54 5.93 5.68
C MET A 93 -20.81 5.48 4.92
N GLY A 94 -21.56 4.51 5.47
CA GLY A 94 -22.77 3.98 4.85
C GLY A 94 -22.54 2.95 3.75
N VAL A 95 -21.30 2.46 3.58
CA VAL A 95 -20.96 1.31 2.74
C VAL A 95 -20.76 0.08 3.63
N HIS A 96 -21.36 -1.03 3.22
CA HIS A 96 -21.22 -2.34 3.84
C HIS A 96 -20.63 -3.28 2.82
N GLU A 97 -19.40 -3.72 3.09
CA GLU A 97 -18.67 -4.63 2.20
C GLU A 97 -18.73 -6.05 2.72
N GLU A 98 -18.65 -6.99 1.79
CA GLU A 98 -18.49 -8.40 2.07
C GLU A 98 -17.15 -8.90 1.55
N TRP A 99 -16.62 -9.97 2.12
CA TRP A 99 -15.38 -10.61 1.65
C TRP A 99 -15.62 -11.46 0.40
N GLN A 100 -16.11 -10.84 -0.67
CA GLN A 100 -16.47 -11.50 -1.91
C GLN A 100 -15.81 -10.84 -3.12
N GLY A 101 -15.38 -11.66 -4.08
CA GLY A 101 -14.75 -11.17 -5.31
C GLY A 101 -13.23 -11.04 -5.21
N PHE A 102 -12.60 -11.12 -6.38
CA PHE A 102 -11.15 -11.16 -6.49
C PHE A 102 -10.50 -9.85 -6.03
N ASP A 103 -11.06 -8.70 -6.43
CA ASP A 103 -10.46 -7.39 -6.18
C ASP A 103 -10.39 -7.06 -4.69
N ILE A 104 -11.40 -7.46 -3.91
CA ILE A 104 -11.42 -7.28 -2.45
C ILE A 104 -10.29 -8.06 -1.79
N TRP A 105 -10.17 -9.36 -2.11
CA TRP A 105 -9.09 -10.20 -1.56
C TRP A 105 -7.71 -9.75 -2.03
N ALA A 106 -7.57 -9.42 -3.31
CA ALA A 106 -6.33 -8.92 -3.88
C ALA A 106 -5.89 -7.64 -3.16
N CYS A 107 -6.79 -6.66 -3.01
CA CYS A 107 -6.49 -5.39 -2.35
C CYS A 107 -6.08 -5.61 -0.89
N ALA A 108 -6.87 -6.38 -0.13
CA ALA A 108 -6.58 -6.65 1.28
C ALA A 108 -5.20 -7.33 1.49
N ILE A 109 -4.85 -8.28 0.62
CA ILE A 109 -3.55 -8.96 0.68
C ILE A 109 -2.41 -8.00 0.38
N VAL A 110 -2.50 -7.20 -0.68
CA VAL A 110 -1.40 -6.30 -1.07
C VAL A 110 -1.25 -5.13 -0.08
N GLU A 111 -2.33 -4.68 0.54
CA GLU A 111 -2.29 -3.67 1.60
C GLU A 111 -1.64 -4.20 2.87
N ALA A 112 -2.04 -5.40 3.31
CA ALA A 112 -1.38 -6.08 4.43
C ALA A 112 0.11 -6.32 4.15
N ALA A 113 0.44 -6.76 2.93
CA ALA A 113 1.82 -6.94 2.50
C ALA A 113 2.58 -5.60 2.50
N ALA A 114 2.00 -4.50 1.99
CA ALA A 114 2.63 -3.19 1.99
C ALA A 114 2.98 -2.73 3.42
N ILE A 115 2.10 -2.95 4.39
CA ILE A 115 2.36 -2.64 5.81
C ILE A 115 3.56 -3.46 6.32
N VAL A 116 3.51 -4.78 6.19
CA VAL A 116 4.54 -5.69 6.72
C VAL A 116 5.90 -5.41 6.07
N LEU A 117 5.92 -5.26 4.74
CA LEU A 117 7.13 -5.00 3.98
C LEU A 117 7.73 -3.63 4.28
N ALA A 118 6.90 -2.59 4.45
CA ALA A 118 7.37 -1.25 4.81
C ALA A 118 8.01 -1.22 6.19
N VAL A 119 7.40 -1.90 7.18
CA VAL A 119 8.00 -2.07 8.52
C VAL A 119 9.31 -2.84 8.44
N ALA A 120 9.35 -3.94 7.68
CA ALA A 120 10.57 -4.72 7.48
C ALA A 120 11.69 -3.89 6.83
N ALA A 121 11.38 -3.15 5.76
CA ALA A 121 12.33 -2.27 5.07
C ALA A 121 12.89 -1.19 6.00
N PHE A 122 12.03 -0.57 6.81
CA PHE A 122 12.44 0.44 7.77
C PHE A 122 13.43 -0.13 8.81
N LEU A 123 13.14 -1.32 9.34
CA LEU A 123 14.03 -1.99 10.29
C LEU A 123 15.36 -2.42 9.65
N VAL A 124 15.34 -2.89 8.40
CA VAL A 124 16.55 -3.25 7.65
C VAL A 124 17.41 -2.02 7.36
N GLU A 125 16.81 -0.91 6.94
CA GLU A 125 17.53 0.32 6.60
C GLU A 125 18.15 0.99 7.83
N ARG A 126 17.48 0.95 8.99
CA ARG A 126 18.04 1.47 10.24
C ARG A 126 19.25 0.68 10.77
N ARG A 127 19.40 -0.57 10.36
CA ARG A 127 20.54 -1.42 10.76
C ARG A 127 21.76 -1.21 9.88
N GLN A 128 21.66 -0.44 8.78
CA GLN A 128 22.82 -0.13 7.95
C GLN A 128 23.62 1.00 8.59
N PRO A 129 24.92 0.80 8.89
CA PRO A 129 25.77 1.88 9.38
C PRO A 129 25.85 3.00 8.34
N ALA A 130 25.81 4.25 8.76
CA ALA A 130 26.14 5.36 7.88
C ALA A 130 27.59 5.19 7.41
N THR A 131 27.78 4.83 6.14
CA THR A 131 29.09 4.97 5.50
C THR A 131 29.36 6.46 5.34
N THR A 132 30.04 7.05 6.33
CA THR A 132 30.66 8.38 6.26
C THR A 132 31.76 8.42 5.22
#